data_AF-A0A974GUU5-F1
#
_entry.id   AF-A0A974GUU5-F1
#
_cell.length_a   1.000
_cell.length_b   1.000
_cell.length_c   1.000
_cell.angle_alpha   90.00
_cell.angle_beta   90.00
_cell.angle_gamma   90.00
#
_symmetry.space_group_name_H-M   'P 1'
#
loop_
_entity.id
_entity.type
_entity.pdbx_description
1 polymer ?
#
loop_
_entity_poly.entity_id
_entity_poly.type
_entity_poly.pdbx_seq_one_letter_code
_entity_poly.pdbx_strand_id
1 'polypeptide(L)' 'MTEKKIICFKCNKELVPKKTYFNYLEHSFFTDILSCPDCGEVFISEELVKGRISEVEMQLEDK' A
#
# COMPACT_ATOMS: atom_id res chain seq x y z
N MET A 1 0.35 14.86 -16.74
CA MET A 1 0.47 14.09 -15.49
C MET A 1 -0.72 13.17 -15.46
N THR A 2 -0.53 11.88 -15.74
CA THR A 2 -1.66 10.94 -15.94
C THR A 2 -2.05 10.39 -14.57
N GLU A 3 -3.16 10.87 -14.02
CA GLU A 3 -3.74 10.37 -12.78
C GLU A 3 -4.16 8.90 -12.99
N LYS A 4 -3.29 7.96 -12.60
CA LYS A 4 -3.61 6.52 -12.64
C LYS A 4 -4.69 6.22 -11.59
N LYS A 5 -5.94 6.28 -12.01
CA LYS A 5 -7.11 5.86 -11.23
C LYS A 5 -7.14 4.34 -11.20
N ILE A 6 -6.89 3.73 -10.04
CA ILE A 6 -7.04 2.28 -9.84
C ILE A 6 -8.51 2.00 -9.56
N ILE A 7 -9.08 1.02 -10.26
CA ILE A 7 -10.48 0.62 -10.14
C ILE A 7 -10.51 -0.81 -9.63
N CYS A 8 -11.36 -1.09 -8.65
CA CYS A 8 -11.55 -2.43 -8.10
C CYS A 8 -12.28 -3.28 -9.13
N PHE A 9 -11.71 -4.41 -9.52
CA PHE A 9 -12.32 -5.30 -10.50
C PHE A 9 -13.65 -5.90 -10.00
N LYS A 10 -13.76 -6.15 -8.70
CA LYS A 10 -14.95 -6.74 -8.09
C LYS A 10 -16.11 -5.76 -7.99
N CYS A 11 -15.84 -4.52 -7.58
CA CYS A 11 -16.88 -3.52 -7.31
C CYS A 11 -17.05 -2.48 -8.44
N ASN A 12 -16.15 -2.45 -9.43
CA ASN A 12 -16.07 -1.40 -10.47
C ASN A 12 -16.08 0.03 -9.89
N LYS A 13 -15.53 0.22 -8.69
CA LYS A 13 -15.40 1.52 -8.03
C LYS A 13 -13.95 1.96 -7.99
N GLU A 14 -13.73 3.27 -8.09
CA GLU A 14 -12.42 3.89 -7.91
C GLU A 14 -11.92 3.62 -6.49
N LEU A 15 -10.69 3.14 -6.36
CA LEU A 15 -10.05 2.99 -5.07
C LEU A 15 -9.68 4.38 -4.55
N VAL A 16 -9.92 4.58 -3.27
CA VAL A 16 -9.59 5.83 -2.60
C VAL A 16 -8.34 5.65 -1.73
N PRO A 17 -7.44 6.64 -1.70
CA PRO A 17 -6.33 6.61 -0.77
C PRO A 17 -6.88 6.62 0.66
N LYS A 18 -6.51 5.60 1.43
CA LYS A 18 -6.91 5.40 2.81
C LYS A 18 -5.68 5.13 3.66
N LYS A 19 -5.47 5.95 4.68
CA LYS A 19 -4.44 5.75 5.69
C LYS A 19 -4.69 4.42 6.39
N THR A 20 -3.83 3.46 6.11
CA THR A 20 -3.94 2.10 6.62
C THR A 20 -2.71 1.76 7.44
N TYR A 21 -2.96 1.16 8.60
CA TYR A 21 -1.92 0.65 9.47
C TYR A 21 -1.52 -0.74 8.99
N PHE A 22 -0.24 -0.92 8.70
CA PHE A 22 0.33 -2.20 8.37
C PHE A 22 1.25 -2.65 9.47
N ASN A 23 1.20 -3.94 9.73
CA ASN A 23 2.18 -4.65 10.53
C ASN A 23 2.81 -5.69 9.61
N TYR A 24 4.11 -5.56 9.37
CA TYR A 24 4.89 -6.48 8.54
C TYR A 24 6.18 -6.84 9.28
N LEU A 25 6.34 -8.13 9.61
CA LEU A 25 7.55 -8.70 10.24
C LEU A 25 8.10 -7.84 11.39
N GLU A 26 7.27 -7.56 12.40
CA GLU A 26 7.61 -6.73 13.59
C GLU A 26 7.69 -5.21 13.37
N HIS A 27 7.66 -4.74 12.12
CA HIS A 27 7.58 -3.32 11.80
C HIS A 27 6.14 -2.88 11.58
N SER A 28 5.75 -1.82 12.28
CA SER A 28 4.42 -1.24 12.19
C SER A 28 4.48 0.17 11.63
N PHE A 29 3.75 0.45 10.57
CA PHE A 29 3.76 1.76 9.92
C PHE A 29 2.38 2.17 9.43
N PHE A 30 2.18 3.47 9.30
CA PHE A 30 1.01 4.04 8.65
C PHE A 30 1.38 4.47 7.24
N THR A 31 0.59 4.07 6.26
CA THR A 31 0.78 4.52 4.88
C THR A 31 -0.56 4.65 4.19
N ASP A 32 -0.67 5.63 3.30
CA ASP A 32 -1.84 5.79 2.46
C ASP A 32 -1.78 4.75 1.33
N ILE A 33 -2.76 3.84 1.32
CA ILE A 33 -2.92 2.84 0.27
C ILE A 33 -4.24 3.03 -0.42
N LEU A 34 -4.31 2.56 -1.65
CA LEU A 34 -5.57 2.52 -2.38
C LEU A 34 -6.44 1.39 -1.81
N SER A 35 -7.61 1.76 -1.30
CA SER A 35 -8.58 0.85 -0.68
C SER A 35 -9.93 1.02 -1.38
N CYS A 36 -10.59 -0.09 -1.69
CA CYS A 36 -11.94 -0.08 -2.20
C CYS A 36 -12.91 0.22 -1.06
N PRO A 37 -13.75 1.26 -1.18
CA PRO A 37 -14.71 1.62 -0.12
C PRO A 37 -15.88 0.62 0.02
N ASP A 38 -16.01 -0.34 -0.89
CA ASP A 38 -17.19 -1.23 -0.97
C ASP A 38 -16.87 -2.66 -0.51
N CYS A 39 -15.83 -3.28 -1.06
CA CYS A 39 -15.39 -4.62 -0.65
C CYS A 39 -14.24 -4.62 0.37
N GLY A 40 -13.59 -3.47 0.60
CA GLY A 40 -12.41 -3.36 1.47
C GLY A 40 -11.10 -3.86 0.83
N GLU A 41 -11.11 -4.24 -0.45
CA GLU A 41 -9.93 -4.70 -1.16
C GLU A 41 -8.87 -3.61 -1.24
N VAL A 42 -7.63 -3.96 -0.96
CA VAL A 42 -6.51 -3.02 -0.88
C VAL A 42 -5.50 -3.32 -1.96
N PHE A 43 -5.14 -2.29 -2.71
CA PHE A 43 -4.19 -2.38 -3.81
C PHE A 43 -2.82 -1.93 -3.34
N ILE A 44 -1.89 -2.88 -3.38
CA ILE A 44 -0.49 -2.66 -3.00
C ILE A 44 0.32 -2.69 -4.31
N SER A 45 0.79 -1.54 -4.76
CA SER A 45 1.61 -1.43 -5.96
C SER A 45 2.97 -2.10 -5.77
N GLU A 46 3.52 -2.71 -6.82
CA GLU A 46 4.86 -3.29 -6.78
C GLU A 46 5.94 -2.27 -6.39
N GLU A 47 5.81 -1.01 -6.82
CA GLU A 47 6.69 0.10 -6.40
C GLU A 47 6.63 0.33 -4.88
N LEU A 48 5.45 0.15 -4.27
CA LEU A 48 5.25 0.27 -2.83
C LEU A 48 5.88 -0.92 -2.10
N VAL A 49 5.77 -2.14 -2.67
CA VAL A 49 6.43 -3.33 -2.12
C VAL A 49 7.95 -3.23 -2.22
N LYS A 50 8.48 -2.83 -3.38
CA LYS A 50 9.92 -2.66 -3.61
C LYS A 50 10.51 -1.57 -2.71
N GLY A 51 9.82 -0.44 -2.55
CA GLY A 51 10.23 0.61 -1.61
C GLY A 51 10.19 0.14 -0.15
N ARG A 52 9.20 -0.67 0.24
CA ARG A 52 9.07 -1.22 1.60
C ARG A 52 10.12 -2.26 1.95
N ILE A 53 10.57 -3.06 0.99
CA ILE A 53 11.68 -4.01 1.20
C ILE A 53 12.98 -3.24 1.46
N SER A 54 13.27 -2.20 0.68
CA SER A 54 14.48 -1.38 0.89
C SER A 54 14.50 -0.62 2.22
N GLU A 55 13.34 -0.18 2.73
CA GLU A 55 13.25 0.51 4.03
C GLU A 55 13.51 -0.44 5.21
N VAL A 56 13.13 -1.72 5.09
CA VAL A 56 13.42 -2.77 6.08
C VAL A 56 14.87 -3.26 5.97
N GLU A 57 15.39 -3.42 4.76
CA GLU A 57 16.80 -3.81 4.56
C GLU A 57 17.78 -2.74 5.05
N MET A 58 17.49 -1.44 4.83
CA MET A 58 18.33 -0.35 5.32
C MET A 58 18.35 -0.26 6.86
N GLN A 59 17.28 -0.69 7.55
CA GLN A 59 17.26 -0.74 9.03
C GLN A 59 18.01 -1.95 9.61
N LEU A 60 18.29 -2.99 8.81
CA LEU A 60 19.03 -4.18 9.24
C LEU A 60 20.55 -4.05 9.07
N GLU A 61 21.04 -3.10 8.29
CA GLU A 61 22.48 -2.89 8.03
C GLU A 61 23.18 -2.01 9.09
N ASP A 62 22.43 -1.39 10.01
CA ASP A 62 22.97 -0.54 11.09
C ASP A 62 23.26 -1.33 12.40
N LYS A 63 23.43 -2.66 12.33
CA LYS A 63 23.75 -3.48 13.51
C LYS A 63 25.05 -4.27 13.38
#